data_AF-A0AAT9LZJ0-F1
#
_entry.id   AF-A0AAT9LZJ0-F1
#
_cell.length_a   1.000
_cell.length_b   1.000
_cell.length_c   1.000
_cell.angle_alpha   90.00
_cell.angle_beta   90.00
_cell.angle_gamma   90.00
#
_symmetry.space_group_name_H-M   'P 1'
#
loop_
_entity.id
_entity.type
_entity.pdbx_description
1 polymer ?
#
loop_
_entity_poly.entity_id
_entity_poly.type
_entity_poly.pdbx_seq_one_letter_code
_entity_poly.pdbx_strand_id
1 'polypeptide(L)' 'MARWGEFRARPFHLGFGVLAIACAVVSAALMDDAALRAGWVALGCAGLVWLGFVSWALVRQRRRSSNT' A
#
# COMPACT_ATOMS: atom_id res chain seq x y z
N MET A 1 -6.58 18.64 -23.47
CA MET A 1 -6.24 18.70 -22.03
C MET A 1 -6.57 17.34 -21.42
N ALA A 2 -5.58 16.48 -21.21
CA ALA A 2 -5.81 15.17 -20.63
C ALA A 2 -6.38 15.35 -19.21
N ARG A 3 -7.61 14.88 -18.97
CA ARG A 3 -8.16 14.73 -17.63
C ARG A 3 -7.24 13.76 -16.89
N TRP A 4 -6.34 14.28 -16.06
CA TRP A 4 -5.52 13.47 -15.16
C TRP A 4 -6.47 12.63 -14.32
N GLY A 5 -6.47 11.32 -14.58
CA GLY A 5 -7.46 10.38 -14.09
C GLY A 5 -7.52 10.40 -12.57
N GLU A 6 -8.70 10.73 -12.03
CA GLU A 6 -8.98 10.56 -10.61
C GLU A 6 -8.62 9.13 -10.21
N PHE A 7 -7.66 8.99 -9.30
CA PHE A 7 -7.23 7.70 -8.80
C PHE A 7 -8.42 6.98 -8.15
N ARG A 8 -9.02 6.04 -8.88
CA ARG A 8 -10.16 5.27 -8.41
C ARG A 8 -9.65 4.06 -7.65
N ALA A 9 -9.36 4.26 -6.36
CA ALA A 9 -8.99 3.19 -5.45
C ALA A 9 -9.98 2.02 -5.55
N ARG A 10 -9.46 0.82 -5.82
CA ARG A 10 -10.24 -0.42 -5.89
C ARG A 10 -9.75 -1.36 -4.78
N PRO A 11 -10.60 -2.26 -4.26
CA PRO A 11 -10.22 -3.18 -3.19
C PRO A 11 -8.96 -4.02 -3.51
N PHE A 12 -8.68 -4.31 -4.78
CA PHE A 12 -7.44 -5.01 -5.16
C PHE A 12 -6.15 -4.25 -4.80
N HIS A 13 -6.20 -2.91 -4.69
CA HIS A 13 -5.03 -2.09 -4.35
C HIS A 13 -4.62 -2.30 -2.88
N LEU A 14 -5.54 -2.72 -2.01
CA LEU A 14 -5.24 -3.15 -0.65
C LEU A 14 -4.43 -4.45 -0.67
N GLY A 15 -4.81 -5.40 -1.54
CA GLY A 15 -4.09 -6.67 -1.70
C GLY A 15 -2.62 -6.46 -2.07
N PHE A 16 -2.32 -5.48 -2.94
CA PHE A 16 -0.93 -5.14 -3.29
C PHE A 16 -0.12 -4.66 -2.07
N GLY A 17 -0.70 -3.79 -1.23
CA GLY A 17 -0.03 -3.32 -0.01
C GLY A 17 0.22 -4.43 1.00
N VAL A 18 -0.75 -5.33 1.19
CA VAL A 18 -0.59 -6.51 2.06
C VAL A 18 0.49 -7.45 1.53
N LEU A 19 0.50 -7.73 0.22
CA LEU A 19 1.51 -8.57 -0.42
C LEU A 19 2.91 -8.00 -0.26
N ALA A 20 3.08 -6.69 -0.45
CA ALA A 20 4.35 -6.01 -0.28
C ALA A 20 4.88 -6.14 1.16
N ILE A 21 4.00 -6.00 2.17
CA ILE A 21 4.38 -6.19 3.58
C ILE A 21 4.75 -7.64 3.86
N ALA A 22 3.95 -8.60 3.39
CA ALA A 22 4.23 -10.02 3.60
C ALA A 22 5.59 -10.41 3.00
N CYS A 23 5.87 -9.94 1.78
CA CYS A 23 7.16 -10.15 1.11
C CYS A 23 8.30 -9.53 1.92
N ALA A 24 8.17 -8.26 2.32
CA ALA A 24 9.17 -7.56 3.12
C ALA A 24 9.48 -8.27 4.44
N VAL A 25 8.48 -8.76 5.17
CA VAL A 25 8.65 -9.46 6.45
C VAL A 25 9.37 -10.79 6.24
N VAL A 26 8.94 -11.60 5.27
CA VAL A 26 9.56 -12.90 4.99
C VAL A 26 11.01 -12.70 4.55
N SER A 27 11.27 -11.76 3.64
CA SER A 27 12.63 -11.47 3.17
C SER A 27 13.52 -10.92 4.29
N ALA A 28 13.02 -10.01 5.14
CA ALA A 28 13.78 -9.49 6.27
C ALA A 28 14.13 -10.57 7.31
N ALA A 29 13.25 -11.56 7.51
CA ALA A 29 13.47 -12.66 8.44
C ALA A 29 14.53 -13.66 7.96
N LEU A 30 14.72 -13.78 6.65
CA LEU A 30 15.65 -14.72 6.03
C LEU A 30 17.04 -14.10 5.74
N MET A 31 17.24 -12.83 6.03
CA MET A 31 18.46 -12.09 5.67
C MET A 31 19.34 -11.83 6.90
N ASP A 32 20.57 -12.34 6.86
CA ASP A 32 21.60 -12.11 7.89
C ASP A 32 22.30 -10.75 7.74
N ASP A 33 22.40 -10.25 6.51
CA ASP A 33 23.00 -8.95 6.23
C ASP A 33 22.12 -7.80 6.73
N ALA A 34 22.66 -6.98 7.63
CA ALA A 34 21.94 -5.90 8.30
C ALA A 34 21.46 -4.80 7.32
N ALA A 35 22.23 -4.50 6.27
CA ALA A 35 21.88 -3.47 5.30
C ALA A 35 20.74 -3.94 4.39
N LEU A 36 20.81 -5.19 3.91
CA LEU A 36 19.73 -5.78 3.11
C LEU A 36 18.45 -5.92 3.94
N ARG A 37 18.55 -6.36 5.19
CA ARG A 37 17.41 -6.45 6.10
C ARG A 37 16.73 -5.10 6.32
N ALA A 38 17.50 -4.02 6.50
CA ALA A 38 16.96 -2.66 6.62
C ALA A 38 16.23 -2.22 5.35
N GLY A 39 16.73 -2.59 4.17
CA GLY A 39 16.06 -2.35 2.88
C GLY A 39 14.69 -3.03 2.79
N TRP A 40 14.60 -4.29 3.22
CA TRP A 40 13.32 -5.02 3.27
C TRP A 40 12.35 -4.40 4.28
N VAL A 41 12.83 -4.00 5.45
CA VAL A 41 12.00 -3.28 6.45
C VAL A 41 11.45 -1.97 5.86
N ALA A 42 12.27 -1.19 5.16
CA ALA A 42 11.84 0.03 4.51
C ALA A 42 10.77 -0.22 3.43
N LEU A 43 10.91 -1.29 2.64
CA LEU A 43 9.88 -1.73 1.70
C LEU A 43 8.57 -2.11 2.40
N GLY A 44 8.65 -2.79 3.54
CA GLY A 44 7.48 -3.10 4.37
C GLY A 44 6.77 -1.83 4.86
N CYS A 45 7.52 -0.83 5.33
CA CYS A 45 6.97 0.47 5.72
C CYS A 45 6.29 1.19 4.53
N ALA A 46 6.87 1.15 3.34
CA ALA A 46 6.25 1.71 2.14
C ALA A 46 4.91 1.01 1.82
N GLY A 47 4.84 -0.32 2.00
CA GLY A 47 3.59 -1.08 1.89
C GLY A 47 2.51 -0.65 2.88
N LEU A 48 2.88 -0.35 4.14
CA LEU A 48 1.95 0.18 5.15
C LEU A 48 1.43 1.58 4.80
N VAL A 49 2.30 2.47 4.34
CA VAL A 49 1.91 3.81 3.87
C VAL A 49 0.94 3.70 2.70
N TRP A 50 1.21 2.80 1.75
CA TRP A 50 0.32 2.52 0.64
C TRP A 50 -1.06 2.04 1.10
N LEU A 51 -1.11 1.09 2.04
CA LEU A 51 -2.38 0.61 2.62
C LEU A 51 -3.18 1.74 3.27
N GLY A 52 -2.53 2.60 4.04
CA GLY A 52 -3.17 3.75 4.67
C GLY A 52 -3.77 4.70 3.63
N PHE A 53 -3.01 5.02 2.59
CA PHE A 53 -3.47 5.88 1.48
C PHE A 53 -4.68 5.28 0.75
N VAL A 54 -4.60 4.01 0.35
CA VAL A 54 -5.69 3.34 -0.38
C VAL A 54 -6.93 3.21 0.50
N SER A 55 -6.77 2.88 1.78
CA SER A 55 -7.88 2.78 2.74
C SER A 55 -8.59 4.13 2.90
N TRP A 56 -7.83 5.22 3.07
CA TRP A 56 -8.37 6.56 3.15
C TRP A 56 -9.10 6.96 1.85
N ALA A 57 -8.52 6.67 0.69
CA ALA A 57 -9.13 6.94 -0.61
C ALA A 57 -10.46 6.19 -0.79
N LEU A 58 -10.52 4.91 -0.39
CA LEU A 58 -11.75 4.10 -0.44
C LEU A 58 -12.83 4.67 0.48
N VAL A 59 -12.47 5.05 1.72
CA VAL A 59 -13.41 5.68 2.66
C VAL A 59 -13.96 7.00 2.09
N ARG A 60 -13.08 7.83 1.51
CA ARG A 60 -13.48 9.11 0.88
C ARG A 60 -14.44 8.88 -0.29
N GLN A 61 -14.21 7.87 -1.12
CA GLN A 61 -15.10 7.52 -2.22
C GLN A 61 -16.47 7.02 -1.73
N ARG A 62 -16.50 6.15 -0.72
CA ARG A 62 -17.75 5.68 -0.11
C ARG A 62 -18.59 6.83 0.46
N ARG A 63 -17.95 7.79 1.14
CA ARG A 63 -18.63 8.97 1.66
C ARG A 63 -19.25 9.83 0.56
N ARG A 64 -18.58 10.00 -0.58
CA ARG A 64 -19.14 10.73 -1.73
C ARG A 64 -20.35 10.03 -2.33
N SER A 65 -20.30 8.69 -2.46
CA SER A 65 -21.39 7.90 -3.04
C SER A 65 -22.64 7.80 -2.16
N SER A 66 -22.54 8.08 -0.86
CA SER A 66 -23.67 8.07 0.07
C SER A 66 -24.42 9.41 0.14
N ASN A 67 -23.83 10.48 -0.41
CA ASN A 67 -24.38 11.84 -0.40
C ASN A 67 -25.10 12.21 -1.71
N THR A 68 -25.26 11.24 -2.61
CA THR A 68 -25.97 11.30 -3.88
C THR A 68 -27.06 10.24 -3.87
#